data_AF-A0A8D8FPF9-F1
#
_entry.id   AF-A0A8D8FPF9-F1
#
_cell.length_a   1.000
_cell.length_b   1.000
_cell.length_c   1.000
_cell.angle_alpha   90.00
_cell.angle_beta   90.00
_cell.angle_gamma   90.00
#
_symmetry.space_group_name_H-M   'P 1'
#
loop_
_entity.id
_entity.type
_entity.pdbx_description
1 polymer ?
#
loop_
_entity_poly.entity_id
_entity_poly.type
_entity_poly.pdbx_seq_one_letter_code
_entity_poly.pdbx_strand_id
1 'polypeptide(L)'
;MILVCSICGASHYTQNCPDFAKGDHIKDKPSLNLSRSSVPNGLLIMDSGVVATGDVTPTTTPSPSSSSTCVVTSQKFAKGTRFGPLLAQKSYTPVKGLPFPLVLFANTPPSYYYGTDLLMLDFELQTLLSGRNVYLDTRNESKCNWMIHVSLARFSNEQNLICYQENDEIYYTAIKDIELGDILRVWYSRSYAAKIGA
;
A
#
# COMPACT_ATOMS: atom_id res chain seq x y z
N MET A 1 -9.59 -23.97 -11.08
CA MET A 1 -9.60 -22.79 -10.19
C MET A 1 -9.02 -21.63 -10.99
N ILE A 2 -9.84 -20.64 -11.35
CA ILE A 2 -9.34 -19.42 -12.00
C ILE A 2 -8.69 -18.59 -10.90
N LEU A 3 -7.37 -18.59 -10.82
CA LEU A 3 -6.66 -17.60 -10.02
C LEU A 3 -6.83 -16.27 -10.73
N VAL A 4 -7.58 -15.36 -10.12
CA VAL A 4 -7.75 -14.00 -10.64
C VAL A 4 -6.57 -13.18 -10.14
N CYS A 5 -5.82 -12.62 -11.08
CA CYS A 5 -4.69 -11.75 -10.78
C CYS A 5 -5.14 -10.50 -10.01
N SER A 6 -4.49 -10.22 -8.88
CA SER A 6 -4.77 -9.04 -8.06
C SER A 6 -4.43 -7.73 -8.77
N ILE A 7 -3.60 -7.78 -9.82
CA ILE A 7 -3.14 -6.60 -10.55
C ILE A 7 -4.04 -6.31 -11.75
N CYS A 8 -4.14 -7.23 -12.72
CA CYS A 8 -4.85 -7.02 -13.99
C CYS A 8 -6.26 -7.64 -14.05
N GLY A 9 -6.61 -8.52 -13.11
CA GLY A 9 -7.91 -9.21 -13.08
C GLY A 9 -8.06 -10.38 -14.06
N ALA A 10 -7.01 -10.75 -14.80
CA ALA A 10 -7.03 -11.92 -15.70
C ALA A 10 -6.73 -13.24 -14.95
N SER A 11 -6.91 -14.37 -15.65
CA SER A 11 -6.76 -15.73 -15.10
C SER A 11 -5.29 -16.18 -15.02
N HIS A 12 -4.56 -15.75 -13.98
CA HIS A 12 -3.23 -16.26 -13.63
C HIS A 12 -2.85 -15.87 -12.17
N TYR A 13 -1.80 -16.49 -11.63
CA TYR A 13 -1.19 -16.06 -10.37
C TYR A 13 -0.61 -14.65 -10.48
N THR A 14 -0.87 -13.79 -9.50
CA THR A 14 -0.37 -12.39 -9.47
C THR A 14 1.13 -12.29 -9.73
N GLN A 15 1.93 -13.16 -9.10
CA GLN A 15 3.38 -13.26 -9.29
C GLN A 15 3.83 -13.53 -10.75
N ASN A 16 2.94 -14.11 -11.57
CA ASN A 16 3.20 -14.46 -12.97
C ASN A 16 2.48 -13.50 -13.94
N CYS A 17 2.04 -12.34 -13.48
CA CYS A 17 1.33 -11.40 -14.33
C CYS A 17 2.23 -10.93 -15.49
N PRO A 18 1.87 -11.17 -16.77
CA PRO A 18 2.76 -10.91 -17.90
C PRO A 18 3.14 -9.42 -18.03
N ASP A 19 2.27 -8.53 -17.54
CA ASP A 19 2.46 -7.09 -17.57
C ASP A 19 3.41 -6.56 -16.49
N PHE A 20 3.64 -7.33 -15.41
CA PHE A 20 4.31 -6.84 -14.19
C PHE A 20 5.37 -7.79 -13.61
N ALA A 21 5.38 -9.07 -13.97
CA ALA A 21 6.31 -10.08 -13.46
C ALA A 21 7.78 -9.84 -13.82
N LYS A 22 8.05 -8.94 -14.78
CA LYS A 22 9.40 -8.56 -15.18
C LYS A 22 9.99 -7.40 -14.36
N GLY A 23 9.19 -6.76 -13.52
CA GLY A 23 9.63 -5.60 -12.75
C GLY A 23 10.48 -5.95 -11.54
N ASP A 24 11.42 -5.07 -11.21
CA ASP A 24 12.25 -5.20 -10.02
C ASP A 24 11.43 -5.03 -8.73
N HIS A 25 11.81 -5.74 -7.67
CA HIS A 25 11.27 -5.52 -6.32
C HIS A 25 12.24 -4.67 -5.50
N ILE A 26 11.87 -3.42 -5.25
CA ILE A 26 12.62 -2.50 -4.40
C ILE A 26 12.24 -2.73 -2.94
N LYS A 27 13.21 -3.24 -2.18
CA LYS A 27 13.06 -3.46 -0.74
C LYS A 27 13.26 -2.18 0.05
N ASP A 28 12.53 -2.06 1.15
CA ASP A 28 12.71 -0.98 2.11
C ASP A 28 14.14 -0.91 2.65
N LYS A 29 14.56 0.31 3.00
CA LYS A 29 15.85 0.49 3.68
C LYS A 29 15.77 -0.09 5.10
N PRO A 30 16.67 -1.02 5.48
CA PRO A 30 16.68 -1.57 6.83
C PRO A 30 16.95 -0.44 7.82
N SER A 31 16.03 -0.25 8.76
CA SER A 31 16.05 0.83 9.73
C SER A 31 15.37 0.41 11.02
N LEU A 32 15.89 0.88 12.15
CA LEU A 32 15.31 0.59 13.47
C LEU A 32 13.99 1.36 13.68
N ASN A 33 13.92 2.56 13.12
CA ASN A 33 12.73 3.39 13.06
C ASN A 33 12.08 3.22 11.69
N LEU A 34 10.76 3.05 11.63
CA LEU A 34 10.02 2.96 10.37
C LEU A 34 9.77 4.39 9.78
N SER A 35 8.68 4.56 9.04
CA SER A 35 8.26 5.79 8.36
C SER A 35 9.36 6.27 7.40
N ARG A 36 9.78 7.52 7.51
CA ARG A 36 10.75 8.16 6.62
C ARG A 36 12.12 7.48 6.59
N SER A 37 12.53 6.80 7.66
CA SER A 37 13.83 6.13 7.73
C SER A 37 13.89 4.85 6.89
N SER A 38 12.73 4.30 6.53
CA SER A 38 12.60 3.08 5.70
C SER A 38 12.57 3.36 4.20
N VAL A 39 12.62 4.62 3.77
CA VAL A 39 12.58 5.01 2.35
C VAL A 39 13.76 4.39 1.60
N PRO A 40 13.53 3.67 0.48
CA PRO A 40 14.59 3.05 -0.29
C PRO A 40 15.39 4.08 -1.09
N ASN A 41 16.56 3.66 -1.59
CA ASN A 41 17.34 4.46 -2.51
C ASN A 41 16.53 4.79 -3.76
N GLY A 42 16.72 6.00 -4.29
CA GLY A 42 15.97 6.46 -5.46
C GLY A 42 14.64 7.14 -5.16
N LEU A 43 14.27 7.26 -3.89
CA LEU A 43 13.07 7.98 -3.44
C LEU A 43 13.43 9.00 -2.36
N LEU A 44 12.66 10.09 -2.31
CA LEU A 44 12.78 11.18 -1.34
C LEU A 44 11.39 11.53 -0.82
N ILE A 45 11.26 11.75 0.48
CA ILE A 45 10.02 12.27 1.09
C ILE A 45 10.18 13.78 1.26
N MET A 46 9.28 14.54 0.65
CA MET A 46 9.26 16.00 0.71
C MET A 46 8.03 16.47 1.51
N ASP A 47 8.25 17.45 2.38
CA ASP A 47 7.17 18.19 3.03
C ASP A 47 6.72 19.32 2.09
N SER A 48 5.43 19.35 1.73
CA SER A 48 4.87 20.52 1.06
C SER A 48 4.75 21.64 2.08
N GLY A 49 5.85 22.36 2.31
CA GLY A 49 5.84 23.60 3.03
C GLY A 49 4.98 24.59 2.26
N VAL A 50 3.86 24.99 2.83
CA VAL A 50 3.25 26.25 2.45
C VAL A 50 4.28 27.32 2.81
N VAL A 51 5.12 27.72 1.85
CA VAL A 51 5.87 28.96 1.99
C VAL A 51 4.81 30.04 1.88
N ALA A 52 4.37 30.55 3.03
CA ALA A 52 3.54 31.74 3.08
C ALA A 52 4.37 32.91 2.52
N THR A 53 4.39 33.06 1.20
CA THR A 53 4.82 34.30 0.56
C THR A 53 3.72 35.33 0.80
N GLY A 54 3.89 36.11 1.86
CA GLY A 54 3.26 37.42 2.05
C GLY A 54 1.76 37.42 2.34
N ASP A 55 1.39 37.37 3.62
CA ASP A 55 0.76 38.52 4.28
C ASP A 55 0.88 38.34 5.81
N VAL A 56 1.37 39.37 6.49
CA VAL A 56 1.54 39.34 7.94
C VAL A 56 0.20 39.71 8.57
N THR A 57 -0.57 38.72 9.00
CA THR A 57 -1.63 38.95 9.98
C THR A 57 -1.59 37.85 11.06
N PRO A 58 -1.13 38.16 12.29
CA PRO A 58 -0.95 37.15 13.32
C PRO A 58 -2.24 36.97 14.13
N THR A 59 -3.17 36.12 13.66
CA THR A 59 -4.35 35.79 14.50
C THR A 59 -4.96 34.40 14.33
N THR A 60 -4.29 33.45 13.68
CA THR A 60 -4.70 32.05 13.76
C THR A 60 -3.53 31.19 14.17
N THR A 61 -3.64 30.61 15.37
CA THR A 61 -2.76 29.54 15.84
C THR A 61 -2.69 28.47 14.74
N PRO A 62 -1.52 28.17 14.15
CA PRO A 62 -1.44 27.16 13.11
C PRO A 62 -1.82 25.81 13.72
N SER A 63 -2.90 25.22 13.21
CA SER A 63 -3.25 23.83 13.53
C SER A 63 -2.13 22.90 13.05
N PRO A 64 -1.71 21.90 13.84
CA PRO A 64 -0.49 21.14 13.59
C PRO A 64 -0.60 20.06 12.48
N SER A 65 -1.47 20.23 11.46
CA SER A 65 -1.89 19.12 10.59
C SER A 65 -1.84 19.32 9.07
N SER A 66 -1.23 20.39 8.54
CA SER A 66 -1.25 20.64 7.09
C SER A 66 0.11 20.63 6.39
N SER A 67 1.09 19.86 6.88
CA SER A 67 2.23 19.45 6.05
C SER A 67 1.80 18.27 5.19
N SER A 68 1.29 18.50 3.97
CA SER A 68 1.03 17.40 3.04
C SER A 68 2.38 16.87 2.54
N THR A 69 2.72 15.63 2.92
CA THR A 69 3.93 14.96 2.44
C THR A 69 3.72 14.38 1.05
N CYS A 70 4.78 14.28 0.27
CA CYS A 70 4.80 13.53 -0.97
C CYS A 70 6.10 12.75 -1.13
N VAL A 71 6.06 11.69 -1.94
CA VAL A 71 7.25 10.91 -2.30
C VAL A 71 7.63 11.24 -3.73
N VAL A 72 8.87 11.65 -3.93
CA VAL A 72 9.43 12.05 -5.22
C VAL A 72 10.56 11.10 -5.59
N THR A 73 10.67 10.75 -6.86
CA THR A 73 11.76 9.92 -7.37
C THR A 73 13.04 10.73 -7.55
N SER A 74 14.18 10.16 -7.13
CA SER A 74 15.53 10.65 -7.43
C SER A 74 16.26 9.79 -8.46
N GLN A 75 15.58 8.76 -8.97
CA GLN A 75 16.03 7.91 -10.09
C GLN A 75 14.81 7.43 -10.90
N LYS A 76 15.06 6.85 -12.08
CA LYS A 76 14.01 6.24 -12.88
C LYS A 76 13.59 4.88 -12.33
N PHE A 77 12.32 4.53 -12.46
CA PHE A 77 11.80 3.19 -12.19
C PHE A 77 11.00 2.70 -13.41
N ALA A 78 11.22 1.45 -13.80
CA ALA A 78 10.52 0.87 -14.93
C ALA A 78 9.07 0.50 -14.55
N LYS A 79 8.19 0.45 -15.55
CA LYS A 79 6.88 -0.22 -15.41
C LYS A 79 7.09 -1.63 -14.85
N GLY A 80 6.26 -2.02 -13.89
CA GLY A 80 6.39 -3.29 -13.19
C GLY A 80 7.16 -3.19 -11.88
N THR A 81 7.96 -2.15 -11.65
CA THR A 81 8.69 -2.02 -10.39
C THR A 81 7.74 -2.07 -9.20
N ARG A 82 8.03 -2.98 -8.27
CA ARG A 82 7.26 -3.29 -7.08
C ARG A 82 7.90 -2.69 -5.84
N PHE A 83 7.05 -2.14 -4.96
CA PHE A 83 7.41 -1.60 -3.65
C PHE A 83 6.61 -2.30 -2.55
N GLY A 84 7.25 -2.54 -1.41
CA GLY A 84 6.63 -3.12 -0.21
C GLY A 84 7.27 -4.42 0.28
N PRO A 85 6.62 -5.15 1.19
CA PRO A 85 5.22 -4.96 1.62
C PRO A 85 5.01 -3.67 2.41
N LEU A 86 3.79 -3.12 2.37
CA LEU A 86 3.39 -2.03 3.24
C LEU A 86 3.28 -2.54 4.68
N LEU A 87 4.04 -1.93 5.57
CA LEU A 87 4.02 -2.23 6.99
C LEU A 87 3.14 -1.21 7.70
N ALA A 88 2.22 -1.68 8.53
CA ALA A 88 1.34 -0.87 9.36
C ALA A 88 0.80 -1.71 10.52
N GLN A 89 0.26 -1.05 11.55
CA GLN A 89 -0.38 -1.76 12.64
C GLN A 89 -1.67 -2.44 12.15
N LYS A 90 -1.82 -3.73 12.41
CA LYS A 90 -3.06 -4.47 12.10
C LYS A 90 -4.17 -4.12 13.09
N SER A 91 -5.38 -3.96 12.58
CA SER A 91 -6.62 -3.75 13.33
C SER A 91 -7.68 -4.75 12.89
N TYR A 92 -8.41 -5.32 13.85
CA TYR A 92 -9.52 -6.25 13.60
C TYR A 92 -10.88 -5.55 13.56
N THR A 93 -10.90 -4.23 13.73
CA THR A 93 -12.08 -3.39 13.54
C THR A 93 -11.81 -2.34 12.46
N PRO A 94 -12.83 -1.91 11.70
CA PRO A 94 -12.65 -0.90 10.66
C PRO A 94 -12.06 0.40 11.22
N VAL A 95 -10.93 0.83 10.65
CA VAL A 95 -10.30 2.11 10.99
C VAL A 95 -11.01 3.22 10.21
N LYS A 96 -11.68 4.12 10.94
CA LYS A 96 -12.47 5.22 10.34
C LYS A 96 -11.60 6.43 10.04
N GLY A 97 -12.03 7.23 9.05
CA GLY A 97 -11.41 8.53 8.73
C GLY A 97 -10.08 8.44 7.98
N LEU A 98 -9.72 7.26 7.47
CA LEU A 98 -8.56 7.12 6.59
C LEU A 98 -8.91 7.63 5.18
N PRO A 99 -8.09 8.50 4.57
CA PRO A 99 -8.30 8.92 3.19
C PRO A 99 -8.05 7.78 2.18
N PHE A 100 -7.29 6.77 2.60
CA PHE A 100 -6.97 5.58 1.81
C PHE A 100 -7.05 4.32 2.68
N PRO A 101 -8.26 3.77 2.90
CA PRO A 101 -8.43 2.56 3.68
C PRO A 101 -7.71 1.37 3.05
N LEU A 102 -6.95 0.64 3.86
CA LEU A 102 -6.24 -0.56 3.44
C LEU A 102 -6.74 -1.76 4.24
N VAL A 103 -7.17 -2.78 3.50
CA VAL A 103 -7.77 -4.02 4.01
C VAL A 103 -7.06 -5.23 3.39
N LEU A 104 -6.61 -6.14 4.23
CA LEU A 104 -6.21 -7.48 3.83
C LEU A 104 -7.47 -8.34 3.84
N PHE A 105 -7.92 -8.69 2.65
CA PHE A 105 -9.09 -9.55 2.48
C PHE A 105 -8.68 -11.01 2.71
N ALA A 106 -9.49 -11.70 3.50
CA ALA A 106 -9.39 -13.15 3.66
C ALA A 106 -9.39 -13.84 2.29
N ASN A 107 -8.29 -14.51 1.94
CA ASN A 107 -8.31 -15.46 0.84
C ASN A 107 -8.89 -16.76 1.40
N THR A 108 -10.22 -16.92 1.36
CA THR A 108 -10.85 -18.17 1.75
C THR A 108 -10.40 -19.28 0.79
N PRO A 109 -9.64 -20.31 1.22
CA PRO A 109 -9.62 -21.53 0.44
C PRO A 109 -11.05 -22.11 0.44
N PRO A 110 -11.50 -22.74 -0.66
CA PRO A 110 -12.77 -23.46 -0.64
C PRO A 110 -12.70 -24.54 0.44
N SER A 111 -13.75 -24.62 1.23
CA SER A 111 -13.93 -25.52 2.37
C SER A 111 -13.95 -26.99 1.94
N TYR A 112 -12.81 -27.63 1.67
CA TYR A 112 -12.72 -29.08 1.55
C TYR A 112 -11.31 -29.57 1.89
N TYR A 113 -11.16 -30.24 3.04
CA TYR A 113 -10.45 -31.52 3.22
C TYR A 113 -10.55 -31.95 4.70
N TYR A 114 -11.13 -33.13 4.95
CA TYR A 114 -11.03 -33.83 6.24
C TYR A 114 -9.64 -34.48 6.36
N GLY A 115 -9.01 -34.39 7.53
CA GLY A 115 -7.76 -35.08 7.85
C GLY A 115 -7.39 -34.93 9.32
N THR A 116 -7.25 -36.07 10.00
CA THR A 116 -7.26 -36.28 11.45
C THR A 116 -6.05 -35.77 12.23
N ASP A 117 -6.36 -35.33 13.45
CA ASP A 117 -5.57 -35.30 14.69
C ASP A 117 -4.45 -34.25 14.93
N LEU A 118 -4.63 -33.57 16.08
CA LEU A 118 -3.71 -32.74 16.88
C LEU A 118 -3.31 -31.32 16.45
N LEU A 119 -3.62 -30.83 15.25
CA LEU A 119 -3.40 -29.41 14.85
C LEU A 119 -4.69 -28.57 14.73
N MET A 120 -5.82 -29.09 15.19
CA MET A 120 -7.16 -28.50 14.97
C MET A 120 -7.39 -27.16 15.70
N LEU A 121 -6.75 -26.91 16.84
CA LEU A 121 -6.94 -25.64 17.56
C LEU A 121 -6.23 -24.46 16.89
N ASP A 122 -5.02 -24.69 16.38
CA ASP A 122 -4.31 -23.70 15.56
C ASP A 122 -5.03 -23.50 14.23
N PHE A 123 -5.52 -24.57 13.60
CA PHE A 123 -6.26 -24.46 12.34
C PHE A 123 -7.63 -23.78 12.49
N GLU A 124 -8.38 -24.01 13.58
CA GLU A 124 -9.65 -23.31 13.83
C GLU A 124 -9.44 -21.84 14.18
N LEU A 125 -8.43 -21.49 14.99
CA LEU A 125 -8.06 -20.09 15.23
C LEU A 125 -7.54 -19.43 13.94
N GLN A 126 -6.68 -20.12 13.20
CA GLN A 126 -6.20 -19.69 11.88
C GLN A 126 -7.37 -19.52 10.92
N THR A 127 -8.37 -20.41 10.90
CA THR A 127 -9.56 -20.32 10.02
C THR A 127 -10.51 -19.20 10.46
N LEU A 128 -10.71 -19.01 11.76
CA LEU A 128 -11.49 -17.90 12.33
C LEU A 128 -10.84 -16.53 12.08
N LEU A 129 -9.51 -16.47 12.07
CA LEU A 129 -8.75 -15.26 11.76
C LEU A 129 -8.58 -15.06 10.25
N SER A 130 -8.31 -16.13 9.48
CA SER A 130 -8.14 -16.14 8.02
C SER A 130 -9.44 -15.93 7.27
N GLY A 131 -10.60 -16.08 7.91
CA GLY A 131 -11.90 -15.73 7.33
C GLY A 131 -12.31 -14.27 7.52
N ARG A 132 -11.52 -13.46 8.24
CA ARG A 132 -11.86 -12.07 8.55
C ARG A 132 -10.92 -11.09 7.87
N ASN A 133 -11.51 -9.98 7.40
CA ASN A 133 -10.75 -8.87 6.88
C ASN A 133 -9.92 -8.21 7.99
N VAL A 134 -8.65 -7.94 7.71
CA VAL A 134 -7.76 -7.21 8.62
C VAL A 134 -7.52 -5.82 8.05
N TYR A 135 -7.71 -4.80 8.87
CA TYR A 135 -7.52 -3.40 8.50
C TYR A 135 -6.10 -2.96 8.85
N LEU A 136 -5.49 -2.12 8.02
CA LEU A 136 -4.19 -1.52 8.30
C LEU A 136 -4.38 -0.10 8.83
N ASP A 137 -3.93 0.14 10.07
CA ASP A 137 -3.96 1.45 10.71
C ASP A 137 -2.70 2.24 10.35
N THR A 138 -2.87 3.18 9.42
CA THR A 138 -1.80 4.05 8.90
C THR A 138 -1.69 5.39 9.63
N ARG A 139 -2.43 5.59 10.74
CA ARG A 139 -2.43 6.88 11.47
C ARG A 139 -1.17 7.11 12.29
N ASN A 140 -0.50 6.04 12.73
CA ASN A 140 0.71 6.14 13.54
C ASN A 140 1.94 5.86 12.66
N GLU A 141 2.60 6.92 12.22
CA GLU A 141 3.76 6.83 11.34
C GLU A 141 4.88 5.95 11.92
N SER A 142 5.12 6.00 13.24
CA SER A 142 6.19 5.22 13.88
C SER A 142 6.03 3.69 13.71
N LYS A 143 4.82 3.23 13.38
CA LYS A 143 4.48 1.81 13.16
C LYS A 143 4.30 1.45 11.69
N CYS A 144 4.53 2.40 10.77
CA CYS A 144 4.31 2.18 9.35
C CYS A 144 5.57 2.45 8.54
N ASN A 145 5.79 1.76 7.43
CA ASN A 145 6.92 2.07 6.54
C ASN A 145 6.64 3.31 5.67
N TRP A 146 7.62 3.71 4.86
CA TRP A 146 7.60 4.94 4.05
C TRP A 146 6.40 5.03 3.09
N MET A 147 5.79 3.91 2.72
CA MET A 147 4.70 3.83 1.75
C MET A 147 3.44 4.62 2.18
N ILE A 148 3.27 4.92 3.47
CA ILE A 148 2.16 5.76 3.95
C ILE A 148 2.26 7.23 3.50
N HIS A 149 3.44 7.67 3.08
CA HIS A 149 3.69 9.04 2.59
C HIS A 149 3.41 9.20 1.10
N VAL A 150 3.13 8.11 0.39
CA VAL A 150 2.81 8.16 -1.04
C VAL A 150 1.48 8.88 -1.23
N SER A 151 1.48 9.92 -2.06
CA SER A 151 0.28 10.71 -2.30
C SER A 151 -0.77 9.91 -3.08
N LEU A 152 -2.04 10.16 -2.80
CA LEU A 152 -3.13 9.55 -3.57
C LEU A 152 -3.25 10.21 -4.94
N ALA A 153 -3.57 9.40 -5.94
CA ALA A 153 -4.01 9.89 -7.23
C ALA A 153 -5.46 10.39 -7.11
N ARG A 154 -5.71 11.62 -7.57
CA ARG A 154 -7.04 12.24 -7.72
C ARG A 154 -7.59 12.00 -9.13
N PHE A 155 -6.70 11.81 -10.09
CA PHE A 155 -7.02 11.63 -11.51
C PHE A 155 -6.20 10.49 -12.12
N SER A 156 -6.74 9.86 -13.17
CA SER A 156 -6.09 8.72 -13.84
C SER A 156 -4.80 9.10 -14.57
N ASN A 157 -4.66 10.35 -15.02
CA ASN A 157 -3.47 10.82 -15.74
C ASN A 157 -2.23 10.92 -14.84
N GLU A 158 -2.40 11.34 -13.59
CA GLU A 158 -1.30 11.44 -12.62
C GLU A 158 -0.96 10.10 -11.95
N GLN A 159 -1.89 9.14 -11.94
CA GLN A 159 -1.65 7.82 -11.35
C GLN A 159 -0.46 7.13 -12.02
N ASN A 160 0.51 6.74 -11.22
CA ASN A 160 1.68 5.95 -11.65
C ASN A 160 1.88 4.68 -10.81
N LEU A 161 1.15 4.53 -9.70
CA LEU A 161 1.14 3.32 -8.88
C LEU A 161 -0.28 2.74 -8.71
N ILE A 162 -0.34 1.42 -8.57
CA ILE A 162 -1.53 0.71 -8.09
C ILE A 162 -1.23 -0.04 -6.79
N CYS A 163 -2.24 -0.11 -5.93
CA CYS A 163 -2.26 -0.91 -4.70
C CYS A 163 -2.98 -2.24 -4.92
N TYR A 164 -2.37 -3.34 -4.50
CA TYR A 164 -2.96 -4.67 -4.56
C TYR A 164 -2.52 -5.54 -3.39
N GLN A 165 -3.29 -6.60 -3.13
CA GLN A 165 -2.95 -7.62 -2.15
C GLN A 165 -2.32 -8.84 -2.84
N GLU A 166 -1.23 -9.33 -2.26
CA GLU A 166 -0.61 -10.61 -2.59
C GLU A 166 -0.14 -11.28 -1.29
N ASN A 167 -0.44 -12.56 -1.09
CA ASN A 167 0.00 -13.35 0.07
C ASN A 167 -0.25 -12.66 1.44
N ASP A 168 -1.45 -12.11 1.64
CA ASP A 168 -1.85 -11.39 2.86
C ASP A 168 -1.01 -10.16 3.21
N GLU A 169 -0.41 -9.56 2.19
CA GLU A 169 0.34 -8.32 2.28
C GLU A 169 -0.09 -7.34 1.19
N ILE A 170 0.13 -6.05 1.42
CA ILE A 170 -0.16 -4.98 0.46
C ILE A 170 1.12 -4.55 -0.23
N TYR A 171 1.05 -4.41 -1.55
CA TYR A 171 2.15 -3.95 -2.39
C TYR A 171 1.70 -2.83 -3.32
N TYR A 172 2.64 -1.95 -3.66
CA TYR A 172 2.47 -0.98 -4.74
C TYR A 172 3.29 -1.40 -5.95
N THR A 173 2.79 -1.16 -7.15
CA THR A 173 3.54 -1.43 -8.38
C THR A 173 3.35 -0.33 -9.41
N ALA A 174 4.43 0.02 -10.10
CA ALA A 174 4.46 0.98 -11.18
C ALA A 174 3.67 0.48 -12.40
N ILE A 175 2.66 1.25 -12.82
CA ILE A 175 1.84 0.93 -14.00
C ILE A 175 2.36 1.51 -15.32
N LYS A 176 3.35 2.41 -15.20
CA LYS A 176 4.09 3.04 -16.30
C LYS A 176 5.51 3.31 -15.82
N ASP A 177 6.41 3.62 -16.74
CA ASP A 177 7.74 4.11 -16.38
C ASP A 177 7.59 5.40 -15.58
N ILE A 178 8.39 5.51 -14.51
CA ILE A 178 8.41 6.66 -13.60
C ILE A 178 9.75 7.36 -13.81
N GLU A 179 9.68 8.62 -14.21
CA GLU A 179 10.84 9.44 -14.52
C GLU A 179 11.46 10.03 -13.25
N LEU A 180 12.67 10.59 -13.37
CA LEU A 180 13.31 11.31 -12.28
C LEU A 180 12.53 12.59 -11.97
N GLY A 181 12.24 12.83 -10.69
CA GLY A 181 11.49 14.01 -10.22
C GLY A 181 9.97 13.82 -10.21
N ASP A 182 9.47 12.68 -10.66
CA ASP A 182 8.04 12.36 -10.60
C ASP A 182 7.57 12.16 -9.17
N ILE A 183 6.34 12.63 -8.90
CA ILE A 183 5.64 12.37 -7.64
C ILE A 183 4.96 11.00 -7.73
N LEU A 184 5.16 10.15 -6.74
CA LEU A 184 4.44 8.88 -6.63
C LEU A 184 2.97 9.14 -6.27
N ARG A 185 2.07 8.59 -7.10
CA ARG A 185 0.61 8.75 -7.04
C ARG A 185 -0.06 7.39 -7.11
N VAL A 186 -0.64 6.96 -5.98
CA VAL A 186 -1.24 5.63 -5.84
C VAL A 186 -2.78 5.69 -5.84
N TRP A 187 -3.39 4.67 -6.44
CA TRP A 187 -4.78 4.31 -6.23
C TRP A 187 -4.92 2.79 -6.17
N TYR A 188 -6.14 2.28 -5.94
CA TYR A 188 -6.37 0.83 -5.95
C TYR A 188 -6.20 0.24 -7.35
N SER A 189 -5.67 -0.99 -7.40
CA SER A 189 -5.85 -1.85 -8.57
C SER A 189 -7.34 -2.17 -8.76
N ARG A 190 -7.75 -2.50 -9.99
CA ARG A 190 -9.15 -2.80 -10.30
C ARG A 190 -9.72 -3.93 -9.42
N SER A 191 -8.97 -5.02 -9.28
CA SER A 191 -9.40 -6.17 -8.47
C SER A 191 -9.53 -5.80 -6.99
N TYR A 192 -8.65 -4.93 -6.48
CA TYR A 192 -8.70 -4.49 -5.09
C TYR A 192 -9.83 -3.47 -4.83
N ALA A 193 -10.04 -2.53 -5.76
CA ALA A 193 -11.14 -1.56 -5.73
C ALA A 193 -12.51 -2.27 -5.63
N ALA A 194 -12.70 -3.32 -6.44
CA ALA A 194 -13.93 -4.12 -6.42
C ALA A 194 -14.18 -4.80 -5.07
N LYS A 195 -13.12 -5.23 -4.36
CA LYS A 195 -13.24 -5.87 -3.04
C LYS A 195 -13.53 -4.86 -1.92
N ILE A 196 -12.94 -3.67 -2.00
CA ILE A 196 -13.10 -2.62 -0.97
C ILE A 196 -14.33 -1.74 -1.19
N GLY A 197 -14.92 -1.76 -2.39
CA GLY A 197 -16.10 -0.97 -2.75
C GLY A 197 -15.76 0.49 -3.07
N ALA A 198 -14.63 0.73 -3.76
CA ALA A 198 -14.15 2.05 -4.14
C ALA A 198 -14.23 2.30 -5.66
#